data_AF-A0A5N0EH50-F1
#
_entry.id   AF-A0A5N0EH50-F1
#
_cell.length_a   1.000
_cell.length_b   1.000
_cell.length_c   1.000
_cell.angle_alpha   90.00
_cell.angle_beta   90.00
_cell.angle_gamma   90.00
#
_symmetry.space_group_name_H-M   'P 1'
#
loop_
_entity.id
_entity.type
_entity.pdbx_description
1 polymer ?
#
loop_
_entity_poly.entity_id
_entity_poly.type
_entity_poly.pdbx_seq_one_letter_code
_entity_poly.pdbx_strand_id
1 'polypeptide(L)'
;MPRIAGALTAGYGVAVAARPAVMLGPCGWSDDDPALRAVARMVAMRDVASGLAMLAAPTTNALRLAIAARVMADLSDATVLGLALRGRPQRGKAIAVAAGWGLLCGATAATTVRS
;
A
#
# COMPACT_ATOMS: atom_id res chain seq x y z
N MET A 1 -10.34 12.20 -7.73
CA MET A 1 -10.44 10.78 -7.31
C MET A 1 -9.51 10.31 -6.15
N PRO A 2 -8.59 11.09 -5.55
CA PRO A 2 -7.68 10.54 -4.52
C PRO A 2 -8.35 10.04 -3.23
N ARG A 3 -9.49 10.60 -2.84
CA ARG A 3 -10.22 10.13 -1.65
C ARG A 3 -10.75 8.72 -1.81
N ILE A 4 -11.15 8.33 -3.03
CA ILE A 4 -11.54 6.95 -3.36
C ILE A 4 -10.32 6.04 -3.25
N ALA A 5 -9.17 6.45 -3.80
CA ALA A 5 -7.93 5.72 -3.63
C ALA A 5 -7.57 5.55 -2.14
N GLY A 6 -7.72 6.60 -1.33
CA GLY A 6 -7.52 6.55 0.12
C GLY A 6 -8.46 5.56 0.83
N ALA A 7 -9.74 5.55 0.46
CA ALA A 7 -10.71 4.58 0.99
C ALA A 7 -10.34 3.14 0.59
N LEU A 8 -9.91 2.90 -0.66
CA LEU A 8 -9.46 1.59 -1.13
C LEU A 8 -8.19 1.12 -0.41
N THR A 9 -7.20 2.02 -0.22
CA THR A 9 -5.98 1.73 0.54
C THR A 9 -6.34 1.37 1.99
N ALA A 10 -7.20 2.15 2.64
CA ALA A 10 -7.61 1.88 4.01
C ALA A 10 -8.36 0.54 4.11
N GLY A 11 -9.28 0.28 3.18
CA GLY A 11 -10.01 -0.99 3.10
C GLY A 11 -9.09 -2.19 2.90
N TYR A 12 -8.10 -2.08 2.02
CA TYR A 12 -7.08 -3.11 1.83
C TYR A 12 -6.27 -3.35 3.11
N GLY A 13 -5.83 -2.28 3.77
CA GLY A 13 -5.15 -2.36 5.06
C GLY A 13 -5.99 -3.10 6.12
N VAL A 14 -7.27 -2.77 6.27
CA VAL A 14 -8.17 -3.50 7.19
C VAL A 14 -8.26 -4.98 6.82
N ALA A 15 -8.38 -5.31 5.53
CA ALA A 15 -8.44 -6.70 5.07
C ALA A 15 -7.16 -7.48 5.40
N VAL A 16 -5.98 -6.89 5.20
CA VAL A 16 -4.69 -7.53 5.54
C VAL A 16 -4.49 -7.63 7.06
N ALA A 17 -4.91 -6.63 7.83
CA ALA A 17 -4.81 -6.67 9.29
C ALA A 17 -5.64 -7.82 9.89
N ALA A 18 -6.85 -8.02 9.36
CA ALA A 18 -7.73 -9.12 9.72
C ALA A 18 -7.21 -10.47 9.22
N ARG A 19 -6.72 -10.52 7.97
CA ARG A 19 -6.24 -11.74 7.30
C ARG A 19 -4.89 -11.51 6.62
N PRO A 20 -3.76 -11.70 7.33
CA PRO A 20 -2.41 -11.50 6.80
C PRO A 20 -2.11 -12.25 5.50
N ALA A 21 -2.71 -13.42 5.29
CA ALA A 21 -2.60 -14.21 4.06
C ALA A 21 -2.96 -13.43 2.78
N VAL A 22 -3.79 -12.38 2.86
CA VAL A 22 -4.13 -11.52 1.72
C VAL A 22 -2.88 -10.86 1.12
N MET A 23 -1.90 -10.50 1.95
CA MET A 23 -0.62 -9.93 1.52
C MET A 23 0.46 -11.01 1.36
N LEU A 24 0.52 -11.96 2.30
CA LEU A 24 1.59 -12.97 2.35
C LEU A 24 1.47 -14.02 1.23
N GLY A 25 0.25 -14.45 0.91
CA GLY A 25 0.00 -15.48 -0.11
C GLY A 25 0.55 -15.13 -1.50
N PRO A 26 0.30 -13.93 -2.04
CA PRO A 26 0.92 -13.47 -3.29
C PRO A 26 2.45 -13.45 -3.29
N CYS A 27 3.08 -13.33 -2.12
CA CYS A 27 4.53 -13.40 -1.95
C CYS A 27 5.05 -14.85 -1.83
N GLY A 28 4.15 -15.85 -1.80
CA GLY A 28 4.50 -17.25 -1.56
C GLY A 28 4.90 -17.51 -0.11
N TRP A 29 4.45 -16.66 0.81
CA TRP A 29 4.73 -16.76 2.24
C TRP A 29 3.53 -17.36 2.98
N SER A 30 3.80 -18.27 3.90
CA SER A 30 2.78 -18.80 4.82
C SER A 30 2.44 -17.75 5.88
N ASP A 31 1.19 -17.72 6.32
CA ASP A 31 0.75 -16.95 7.48
C ASP A 31 0.85 -17.73 8.80
N ASP A 32 1.45 -18.91 8.82
CA ASP A 32 1.75 -19.68 10.04
C ASP A 32 2.88 -19.06 10.87
N ASP A 33 3.79 -18.32 10.22
CA ASP A 33 4.90 -17.63 10.87
C ASP A 33 4.42 -16.35 11.60
N PRO A 34 4.52 -16.29 12.94
CA PRO A 34 4.14 -15.10 13.71
C PRO A 34 4.86 -13.81 13.30
N ALA A 35 6.12 -13.90 12.88
CA ALA A 35 6.90 -12.74 12.47
C ALA A 35 6.38 -12.16 11.15
N LEU A 36 6.07 -13.01 10.17
CA LEU A 36 5.49 -12.58 8.90
C LEU A 36 4.08 -12.01 9.08
N ARG A 37 3.28 -12.57 9.99
CA ARG A 37 1.99 -11.98 10.38
C ARG A 37 2.16 -10.60 11.00
N ALA A 38 3.15 -10.40 11.86
CA ALA A 38 3.44 -9.11 12.46
C ALA A 38 3.85 -8.08 11.39
N VAL A 39 4.74 -8.45 10.47
CA VAL A 39 5.13 -7.60 9.33
C VAL A 39 3.93 -7.22 8.47
N ALA A 40 3.09 -8.19 8.09
CA ALA A 40 1.88 -7.92 7.33
C ALA A 40 0.94 -6.95 8.06
N ARG A 41 0.79 -7.09 9.37
CA ARG A 41 -0.04 -6.16 10.17
C ARG A 41 0.58 -4.78 10.29
N MET A 42 1.90 -4.65 10.40
CA MET A 42 2.57 -3.35 10.40
C MET A 42 2.34 -2.60 9.08
N VAL A 43 2.51 -3.29 7.94
CA VAL A 43 2.21 -2.75 6.61
C VAL A 43 0.73 -2.38 6.51
N ALA A 44 -0.17 -3.27 6.94
CA ALA A 44 -1.60 -3.04 6.94
C ALA A 44 -2.01 -1.80 7.73
N MET A 45 -1.49 -1.61 8.94
CA MET A 45 -1.83 -0.45 9.78
C MET A 45 -1.30 0.86 9.17
N ARG A 46 -0.15 0.82 8.51
CA ARG A 46 0.37 1.98 7.75
C ARG A 46 -0.54 2.30 6.55
N ASP A 47 -1.07 1.28 5.87
CA ASP A 47 -2.01 1.45 4.76
C ASP A 47 -3.35 2.02 5.24
N VAL A 48 -3.87 1.55 6.38
CA VAL A 48 -5.04 2.15 7.05
C VAL A 48 -4.78 3.63 7.37
N ALA A 49 -3.68 3.93 8.06
CA ALA A 49 -3.37 5.29 8.47
C ALA A 49 -3.20 6.24 7.27
N SER A 50 -2.43 5.83 6.25
CA SER A 50 -2.20 6.64 5.05
C SER A 50 -3.47 6.81 4.20
N GLY A 51 -4.29 5.77 4.07
CA GLY A 51 -5.58 5.83 3.37
C GLY A 51 -6.58 6.76 4.06
N LEU A 52 -6.67 6.70 5.40
CA LEU A 52 -7.50 7.62 6.19
C LEU A 52 -7.00 9.06 6.10
N ALA A 53 -5.69 9.29 6.10
CA ALA A 53 -5.11 10.62 5.89
C ALA A 53 -5.50 11.21 4.52
N MET A 54 -5.46 10.39 3.45
CA MET A 54 -5.93 10.80 2.13
C MET A 54 -7.44 11.07 2.10
N LEU A 55 -8.24 10.28 2.81
CA LEU A 55 -9.68 10.42 2.86
C LEU A 55 -10.10 11.70 3.59
N ALA A 56 -9.49 11.95 4.75
CA ALA A 56 -9.85 13.03 5.68
C ALA A 56 -9.07 14.34 5.47
N ALA A 57 -8.15 14.41 4.50
CA ALA A 57 -7.35 15.60 4.26
C ALA A 57 -8.25 16.85 4.03
N PRO A 58 -8.07 17.92 4.84
CA PRO A 58 -8.95 19.09 4.82
C PRO A 58 -8.64 20.06 3.67
N THR A 59 -7.42 20.01 3.13
CA THR A 59 -6.96 20.90 2.06
C THR A 59 -6.28 20.12 0.95
N THR A 60 -6.21 20.71 -0.25
CA THR A 60 -5.51 20.12 -1.39
C THR A 60 -4.03 19.87 -1.10
N ASN A 61 -3.36 20.77 -0.37
CA ASN A 61 -1.95 20.59 0.01
C ASN A 61 -1.77 19.43 1.00
N ALA A 62 -2.64 19.31 2.00
CA ALA A 62 -2.63 18.17 2.92
C ALA A 62 -2.88 16.86 2.17
N LEU A 63 -3.81 16.86 1.21
CA LEU A 63 -4.11 15.70 0.38
C LEU A 63 -2.90 15.30 -0.49
N ARG A 64 -2.21 16.27 -1.11
CA ARG A 64 -1.00 16.01 -1.90
C ARG A 64 0.12 15.41 -1.06
N LEU A 65 0.32 15.92 0.16
CA LEU A 65 1.32 15.36 1.09
C LEU A 65 0.95 13.93 1.50
N ALA A 66 -0.32 13.67 1.82
CA ALA A 66 -0.79 12.33 2.15
C ALA A 66 -0.60 11.34 0.99
N ILE A 67 -0.89 11.76 -0.24
CA ILE A 67 -0.62 10.96 -1.45
C ILE A 67 0.88 10.74 -1.62
N ALA A 68 1.72 11.75 -1.47
CA ALA A 68 3.16 11.60 -1.60
C ALA A 68 3.73 10.60 -0.58
N ALA A 69 3.30 10.69 0.68
CA ALA A 69 3.66 9.71 1.71
C ALA A 69 3.21 8.29 1.33
N ARG A 70 2.01 8.14 0.75
CA ARG A 70 1.51 6.86 0.27
C ARG A 70 2.34 6.29 -0.87
N VAL A 71 2.66 7.10 -1.88
CA VAL A 71 3.52 6.68 -3.00
C VAL A 71 4.89 6.23 -2.49
N MET A 72 5.48 6.96 -1.54
CA MET A 72 6.74 6.58 -0.91
C MET A 72 6.65 5.24 -0.16
N ALA A 73 5.53 4.97 0.51
CA ALA A 73 5.27 3.69 1.16
C ALA A 73 5.20 2.54 0.13
N ASP A 74 4.46 2.73 -0.97
CA ASP A 74 4.33 1.76 -2.07
C ASP A 74 5.68 1.44 -2.74
N LEU A 75 6.51 2.46 -2.97
CA LEU A 75 7.86 2.30 -3.51
C LEU A 75 8.78 1.55 -2.54
N SER A 76 8.65 1.84 -1.25
CA SER A 76 9.38 1.13 -0.20
C SER A 76 9.00 -0.35 -0.17
N ASP A 77 7.71 -0.68 -0.27
CA ASP A 77 7.23 -2.06 -0.32
C ASP A 77 7.73 -2.79 -1.56
N ALA A 78 7.63 -2.15 -2.74
CA ALA A 78 8.14 -2.73 -3.99
C ALA A 78 9.63 -3.05 -3.88
N THR A 79 10.40 -2.15 -3.26
CA THR A 79 11.84 -2.36 -3.03
C THR A 79 12.08 -3.49 -2.04
N VAL A 80 11.50 -3.44 -0.85
CA VAL A 80 11.72 -4.41 0.22
C VAL A 80 11.25 -5.81 -0.20
N LEU A 81 10.05 -5.95 -0.76
CA LEU A 81 9.54 -7.22 -1.28
C LEU A 81 10.38 -7.70 -2.47
N GLY A 82 10.80 -6.79 -3.36
CA GLY A 82 11.66 -7.10 -4.48
C GLY A 82 13.03 -7.65 -4.06
N LEU A 83 13.56 -7.20 -2.92
CA LEU A 83 14.78 -7.72 -2.30
C LEU A 83 14.53 -9.06 -1.58
N ALA A 84 13.47 -9.15 -0.79
CA ALA A 84 13.13 -10.34 -0.02
C ALA A 84 12.77 -11.56 -0.89
N LEU A 85 12.25 -11.31 -2.11
CA LEU A 85 11.84 -12.34 -3.06
C LEU A 85 12.89 -12.60 -4.16
N ARG A 86 14.15 -12.19 -3.98
CA ARG A 86 15.22 -12.51 -4.95
C ARG A 86 15.31 -14.02 -5.21
N GLY A 87 15.36 -14.39 -6.49
CA GLY A 87 15.36 -15.80 -6.94
C GLY A 87 14.00 -16.51 -6.82
N ARG A 88 12.94 -15.84 -6.34
CA ARG A 88 11.59 -16.40 -6.22
C ARG A 88 10.71 -15.99 -7.41
N PRO A 89 9.86 -16.88 -7.94
CA PRO A 89 8.98 -16.56 -9.07
C PRO A 89 7.94 -15.48 -8.73
N GLN A 90 7.59 -15.30 -7.45
CA GLN A 90 6.62 -14.30 -6.97
C GLN A 90 7.13 -12.86 -7.06
N ARG A 91 8.45 -12.67 -7.20
CA ARG A 91 9.10 -11.34 -7.16
C ARG A 91 8.47 -10.34 -8.13
N GLY A 92 8.31 -10.73 -9.39
CA GLY A 92 7.77 -9.84 -10.41
C GLY A 92 6.36 -9.38 -10.08
N LYS A 93 5.50 -10.31 -9.63
CA LYS A 93 4.12 -10.01 -9.22
C LYS A 93 4.07 -9.08 -8.00
N ALA A 94 4.89 -9.35 -6.97
CA ALA A 94 4.92 -8.53 -5.77
C ALA A 94 5.35 -7.08 -6.06
N ILE A 95 6.42 -6.91 -6.85
CA ILE A 95 6.89 -5.58 -7.29
C ILE A 95 5.79 -4.87 -8.09
N ALA A 96 5.18 -5.56 -9.07
CA ALA A 96 4.16 -4.97 -9.93
C ALA A 96 2.93 -4.50 -9.16
N VAL A 97 2.46 -5.28 -8.17
CA VAL A 97 1.32 -4.89 -7.33
C VAL A 97 1.66 -3.67 -6.48
N ALA A 98 2.80 -3.69 -5.76
CA ALA A 98 3.21 -2.57 -4.91
C ALA A 98 3.45 -1.29 -5.72
N ALA A 99 4.20 -1.37 -6.82
CA ALA A 99 4.41 -0.24 -7.71
C ALA A 99 3.11 0.24 -8.37
N GLY A 100 2.19 -0.68 -8.69
CA GLY A 100 0.88 -0.37 -9.24
C GLY A 100 0.02 0.50 -8.32
N TRP A 101 0.00 0.20 -7.02
CA TRP A 101 -0.66 1.07 -6.02
C TRP A 101 -0.03 2.45 -5.95
N GLY A 102 1.30 2.55 -5.96
CA GLY A 102 2.01 3.82 -5.95
C GLY A 102 1.70 4.66 -7.19
N LEU A 103 1.74 4.06 -8.38
CA LEU A 103 1.40 4.74 -9.63
C LEU A 103 -0.06 5.19 -9.65
N LEU A 104 -0.99 4.34 -9.19
CA LEU A 104 -2.41 4.69 -9.10
C LEU A 104 -2.62 5.89 -8.17
N CYS A 105 -2.06 5.85 -6.96
CA CYS A 105 -2.17 6.94 -6.00
C CYS A 105 -1.56 8.24 -6.56
N GLY A 106 -0.36 8.18 -7.13
CA GLY A 106 0.30 9.31 -7.78
C GLY A 106 -0.52 9.89 -8.95
N ALA A 107 -1.08 9.04 -9.80
CA ALA A 107 -1.92 9.47 -10.92
C ALA A 107 -3.19 10.19 -10.43
N THR A 108 -3.79 9.76 -9.31
CA THR A 108 -4.94 10.49 -8.75
C THR A 108 -4.58 11.90 -8.28
N ALA A 109 -3.34 12.17 -7.85
CA ALA A 109 -2.93 13.52 -7.48
C ALA A 109 -3.01 14.49 -8.66
N ALA A 110 -2.69 14.05 -9.88
CA ALA A 110 -2.83 14.88 -11.09
C ALA A 110 -4.29 15.32 -11.33
N THR A 111 -5.28 14.54 -10.86
CA THR A 111 -6.70 14.91 -10.95
C THR A 111 -7.11 16.02 -9.98
N THR A 112 -6.30 16.33 -8.96
CA THR A 112 -6.55 17.44 -8.01
C THR A 112 -6.10 18.81 -8.52
N VAL A 113 -5.36 18.85 -9.63
CA VAL A 113 -4.88 20.10 -10.25
C VAL A 113 -5.95 20.71 -11.17
N ARG A 114 -6.98 19.92 -11.54
CA ARG A 114 -8.01 20.30 -12.52
C ARG A 114 -9.35 20.70 -11.89
N SER A 115 -9.42 20.86 -10.57
CA SER A 115 -10.65 21.11 -9.80
C SER A 115 -10.52 22.37 -8.97
#